data_AF-A0A538IMV0-F1
#
_entry.id   AF-A0A538IMV0-F1
#
_cell.length_a   1.000
_cell.length_b   1.000
_cell.length_c   1.000
_cell.angle_alpha   90.00
_cell.angle_beta   90.00
_cell.angle_gamma   90.00
#
_symmetry.space_group_name_H-M   'P 1'
#
loop_
_entity.id
_entity.type
_entity.pdbx_description
1 polymer ?
#
loop_
_entity_poly.entity_id
_entity_poly.type
_entity_poly.pdbx_seq_one_letter_code
_entity_poly.pdbx_strand_id
1 'polypeptide(L)'
;MAKKVLAVVSEPLSPEVLRSALGEPEASSAEVLVVAPALTSKRRMILSDPDPAIGRAEQVEEETVERLGEEGIEAAGDTGESDPLLAIQDALQTFPADEIVLFTHVGGEQNWLEEGLVDEAQERFEPPVRHMLVE
;
A
#
# COMPACT_ATOMS: atom_id res chain seq x y z
N MET A 1 -21.76 7.48 0.32
CA MET A 1 -21.14 6.16 0.19
C MET A 1 -19.80 6.24 0.92
N ALA A 2 -19.38 5.14 1.55
CA ALA A 2 -18.03 5.07 2.13
C ALA A 2 -17.01 5.29 1.01
N LYS A 3 -15.96 6.08 1.28
CA LYS A 3 -14.88 6.30 0.31
C LYS A 3 -14.03 5.04 0.25
N LYS A 4 -13.76 4.54 -0.96
CA LYS A 4 -12.91 3.36 -1.17
C LYS A 4 -11.47 3.80 -1.38
N VAL A 5 -10.57 3.35 -0.53
CA VAL A 5 -9.17 3.76 -0.56
C VAL A 5 -8.30 2.56 -0.82
N LEU A 6 -7.47 2.65 -1.86
CA LEU A 6 -6.40 1.67 -2.11
C LEU A 6 -5.12 2.15 -1.44
N ALA A 7 -4.74 1.53 -0.33
CA ALA A 7 -3.55 1.85 0.44
C ALA A 7 -2.40 0.93 -0.01
N VAL A 8 -1.45 1.45 -0.78
CA VAL A 8 -0.28 0.69 -1.22
C VAL A 8 0.85 0.91 -0.21
N VAL A 9 1.31 -0.16 0.42
CA VAL A 9 2.24 -0.10 1.55
C VAL A 9 3.45 -0.98 1.31
N SER A 10 4.65 -0.50 1.62
CA SER A 10 5.87 -1.33 1.62
C SER A 10 6.27 -1.83 3.02
N GLU A 11 5.70 -1.19 4.04
CA GLU A 11 5.95 -1.43 5.46
C GLU A 11 4.65 -1.25 6.24
N PRO A 12 4.54 -1.82 7.45
CA PRO A 12 3.29 -1.83 8.19
C PRO A 12 2.80 -0.41 8.48
N LEU A 13 1.56 -0.12 8.09
CA LEU A 13 1.00 1.22 8.19
C LEU A 13 0.26 1.38 9.52
N SER A 14 0.56 2.49 10.21
CA SER A 14 -0.19 2.86 11.41
C SER A 14 -1.49 3.60 11.04
N PRO A 15 -2.59 3.37 11.76
CA PRO A 15 -3.89 4.04 11.53
C PRO A 15 -3.83 5.56 11.65
N GLU A 16 -2.95 6.10 12.49
CA GLU A 16 -2.67 7.54 12.61
C GLU A 16 -2.20 8.16 11.28
N VAL A 17 -1.36 7.44 10.54
CA VAL A 17 -0.87 7.88 9.22
C VAL A 17 -2.02 7.91 8.22
N LEU A 18 -2.85 6.86 8.20
CA LEU A 18 -4.02 6.81 7.32
C LEU A 18 -5.00 7.95 7.63
N ARG A 19 -5.24 8.23 8.92
CA ARG A 19 -6.04 9.38 9.36
C ARG A 19 -5.42 10.72 8.96
N SER A 20 -4.09 10.85 9.00
CA SER A 20 -3.42 12.05 8.50
C SER A 20 -3.55 12.21 6.99
N ALA A 21 -3.65 11.11 6.24
CA ALA A 21 -3.88 11.14 4.80
C ALA A 21 -5.33 11.51 4.48
N LEU A 22 -6.32 10.80 5.02
CA LEU A 22 -7.74 10.93 4.66
C LEU A 22 -8.49 12.00 5.46
N GLY A 23 -8.00 12.34 6.65
CA GLY A 23 -8.74 13.09 7.66
C GLY A 23 -9.58 12.18 8.56
N GLU A 24 -9.76 12.56 9.83
CA GLU A 24 -10.46 11.75 10.84
C GLU A 24 -11.87 11.25 10.43
N PRO A 25 -12.80 12.11 9.96
CA PRO A 25 -14.15 11.65 9.65
C PRO A 25 -14.20 10.73 8.42
N GLU A 26 -13.26 10.89 7.50
CA GLU A 26 -13.21 10.11 6.26
C GLU A 26 -12.55 8.75 6.51
N ALA A 27 -11.46 8.72 7.29
CA ALA A 27 -10.79 7.48 7.68
C ALA A 27 -11.68 6.51 8.45
N SER A 28 -12.53 6.99 9.36
CA SER A 28 -13.44 6.14 10.14
C SER A 28 -14.62 5.57 9.33
N SER A 29 -14.88 6.07 8.13
CA SER A 29 -15.97 5.58 7.28
C SER A 29 -15.46 5.11 5.91
N ALA A 30 -14.14 4.95 5.76
CA ALA A 30 -13.52 4.47 4.54
C ALA A 30 -13.47 2.95 4.52
N GLU A 31 -13.69 2.38 3.34
CA GLU A 31 -13.37 0.99 3.05
C GLU A 31 -11.94 0.97 2.48
N VAL A 32 -11.01 0.29 3.16
CA VAL A 32 -9.59 0.30 2.80
C VAL A 32 -9.20 -1.06 2.26
N LEU A 33 -8.62 -1.09 1.06
CA LEU A 33 -7.88 -2.25 0.58
C LEU A 33 -6.39 -1.96 0.71
N VAL A 34 -5.71 -2.72 1.55
CA VAL A 34 -4.27 -2.65 1.77
C VAL A 34 -3.59 -3.54 0.73
N VAL A 35 -2.75 -2.98 -0.13
CA VAL A 35 -1.94 -3.74 -1.08
C VAL A 35 -0.48 -3.64 -0.67
N ALA A 36 0.15 -4.77 -0.36
CA ALA A 36 1.56 -4.82 0.03
C ALA A 36 2.40 -5.56 -1.02
N PRO A 37 2.93 -4.90 -2.06
CA PRO A 37 3.61 -5.59 -3.16
C PRO A 37 4.74 -6.51 -2.68
N ALA A 38 4.86 -7.71 -3.26
CA ALA A 38 5.94 -8.65 -3.00
C ALA A 38 7.29 -8.19 -3.61
N LEU A 39 7.81 -7.05 -3.14
CA LEU A 39 8.97 -6.36 -3.70
C LEU A 39 10.20 -7.29 -3.72
N THR A 40 10.71 -7.58 -4.91
CA THR A 40 11.96 -8.32 -5.05
C THR A 40 13.13 -7.34 -4.93
N SER A 41 13.72 -7.22 -3.74
CA SER A 41 14.90 -6.35 -3.57
C SER A 41 16.09 -6.91 -4.37
N LYS A 42 16.63 -6.14 -5.32
CA LYS A 42 17.84 -6.51 -6.10
C LYS A 42 19.06 -6.88 -5.22
N ARG A 43 19.13 -6.38 -3.97
CA ARG A 43 20.23 -6.68 -3.02
C ARG A 43 20.11 -8.01 -2.28
N ARG A 44 18.93 -8.64 -2.22
CA ARG A 44 18.72 -9.89 -1.45
C ARG A 44 18.95 -11.16 -2.28
N MET A 45 19.51 -11.01 -3.48
CA MET A 45 19.78 -12.11 -4.42
C MET A 45 20.95 -13.04 -3.99
N ILE A 46 21.67 -12.76 -2.90
CA ILE A 46 22.95 -13.45 -2.64
C ILE A 46 22.83 -14.70 -1.75
N LEU A 47 21.88 -14.85 -0.83
CA LEU A 47 21.80 -16.07 -0.01
C LEU A 47 20.37 -16.34 0.48
N SER A 48 19.82 -17.50 0.10
CA SER A 48 18.61 -18.18 0.59
C SER A 48 17.26 -17.83 -0.06
N ASP A 49 16.59 -18.93 -0.47
CA ASP A 49 15.24 -19.21 -0.99
C ASP A 49 14.39 -18.11 -1.66
N PRO A 50 13.60 -18.45 -2.71
CA PRO A 50 12.72 -17.51 -3.42
C PRO A 50 11.50 -17.00 -2.61
N ASP A 51 11.26 -17.47 -1.39
CA ASP A 51 10.04 -17.21 -0.60
C ASP A 51 10.02 -15.99 0.39
N PRO A 52 11.10 -15.22 0.69
CA PRO A 52 11.06 -14.22 1.76
C PRO A 52 10.38 -12.91 1.38
N ALA A 53 10.21 -12.61 0.08
CA ALA A 53 9.57 -11.39 -0.39
C ALA A 53 8.05 -11.46 -0.24
N ILE A 54 7.46 -12.59 -0.62
CA ILE A 54 6.02 -12.86 -0.46
C ILE A 54 5.69 -12.91 1.04
N GLY A 55 6.44 -13.69 1.82
CA GLY A 55 6.20 -13.76 3.26
C GLY A 55 6.38 -12.42 3.99
N ARG A 56 7.25 -11.51 3.51
CA ARG A 56 7.34 -10.15 4.05
C ARG A 56 6.10 -9.33 3.69
N ALA A 57 5.66 -9.41 2.44
CA ALA A 57 4.50 -8.70 1.97
C ALA A 57 3.22 -9.15 2.68
N GLU A 58 3.04 -10.46 2.90
CA GLU A 58 1.98 -11.02 3.75
C GLU A 58 2.05 -10.44 5.18
N GLN A 59 3.22 -10.48 5.83
CA GLN A 59 3.38 -9.89 7.17
C GLN A 59 3.03 -8.39 7.23
N VAL A 60 3.41 -7.62 6.20
CA VAL A 60 3.12 -6.18 6.13
C VAL A 60 1.62 -5.94 5.96
N GLU A 61 0.98 -6.70 5.08
CA GLU A 61 -0.45 -6.64 4.83
C GLU A 61 -1.24 -7.00 6.08
N GLU A 62 -0.99 -8.19 6.65
CA GLU A 62 -1.67 -8.69 7.84
C GLU A 62 -1.52 -7.72 9.02
N GLU A 63 -0.29 -7.27 9.31
CA GLU A 63 -0.04 -6.34 10.42
C GLU A 63 -0.73 -4.98 10.19
N THR A 64 -0.80 -4.51 8.95
CA THR A 64 -1.50 -3.27 8.63
C THR A 64 -3.01 -3.44 8.83
N VAL A 65 -3.60 -4.50 8.28
CA VAL A 65 -5.05 -4.75 8.39
C VAL A 65 -5.45 -4.92 9.86
N GLU A 66 -4.66 -5.64 10.66
CA GLU A 66 -4.88 -5.80 12.09
C GLU A 66 -4.93 -4.43 12.79
N ARG A 67 -3.88 -3.60 12.62
CA ARG A 67 -3.79 -2.28 13.27
C ARG A 67 -4.92 -1.33 12.87
N LEU A 68 -5.34 -1.36 11.61
CA LEU A 68 -6.49 -0.57 11.15
C LEU A 68 -7.80 -1.06 11.80
N GLY A 69 -7.98 -2.38 11.85
CA GLY A 69 -9.15 -3.01 12.45
C GLY A 69 -9.29 -2.75 13.96
N GLU A 70 -8.18 -2.76 14.71
CA GLU A 70 -8.15 -2.43 16.14
C GLU A 70 -8.67 -1.01 16.43
N GLU A 71 -8.51 -0.11 15.47
CA GLU A 71 -8.97 1.27 15.53
C GLU A 71 -10.34 1.51 14.88
N GLY A 72 -11.03 0.43 14.48
CA GLY A 72 -12.38 0.46 13.92
C GLY A 72 -12.45 0.88 12.45
N ILE A 73 -11.34 0.80 11.71
CA ILE A 73 -11.29 1.09 10.28
C ILE A 73 -11.54 -0.21 9.50
N GLU A 74 -12.46 -0.17 8.53
CA GLU A 74 -12.81 -1.32 7.69
C GLU A 74 -11.69 -1.56 6.68
N ALA A 75 -10.85 -2.57 6.94
CA ALA A 75 -9.71 -2.92 6.11
C ALA A 75 -9.75 -4.39 5.66
N ALA A 76 -9.34 -4.62 4.41
CA ALA A 76 -8.98 -5.92 3.87
C ALA A 76 -7.59 -5.79 3.23
N GLY A 77 -6.90 -6.90 3.01
CA GLY A 77 -5.57 -6.84 2.41
C GLY A 77 -5.32 -7.85 1.30
N ASP A 78 -4.32 -7.51 0.50
CA ASP A 78 -3.84 -8.24 -0.66
C ASP A 78 -2.32 -8.05 -0.82
N THR A 79 -1.58 -9.14 -1.05
CA THR A 79 -0.13 -9.10 -1.22
C THR A 79 0.27 -8.53 -2.61
N GLY A 80 -0.62 -8.54 -3.59
CA GLY A 80 -0.36 -8.02 -4.92
C GLY A 80 0.84 -8.63 -5.66
N GLU A 81 1.07 -8.12 -6.87
CA GLU A 81 2.23 -8.48 -7.68
C GLU A 81 3.52 -7.81 -7.16
N SER A 82 4.68 -8.38 -7.49
CA SER A 82 5.99 -7.80 -7.16
C SER A 82 6.23 -6.43 -7.79
N ASP A 83 5.58 -6.14 -8.93
CA ASP A 83 5.59 -4.83 -9.55
C ASP A 83 4.44 -3.99 -8.96
N PRO A 84 4.73 -2.84 -8.32
CA PRO A 84 3.71 -2.05 -7.64
C PRO A 84 2.66 -1.45 -8.59
N LEU A 85 3.01 -1.08 -9.83
CA LEU A 85 2.01 -0.58 -10.79
C LEU A 85 1.07 -1.72 -11.22
N LEU A 86 1.60 -2.92 -11.41
CA LEU A 86 0.78 -4.08 -11.73
C LEU A 86 -0.11 -4.48 -10.55
N ALA A 87 0.41 -4.44 -9.32
CA ALA A 87 -0.36 -4.71 -8.11
C ALA A 87 -1.54 -3.73 -7.97
N ILE A 88 -1.31 -2.43 -8.19
CA ILE A 88 -2.37 -1.42 -8.22
C ILE A 88 -3.40 -1.73 -9.31
N GLN A 89 -2.92 -2.06 -10.52
CA GLN A 89 -3.79 -2.35 -11.65
C GLN A 89 -4.70 -3.56 -11.39
N ASP A 90 -4.17 -4.63 -10.81
CA ASP A 90 -4.93 -5.85 -10.50
C ASP A 90 -5.96 -5.60 -9.40
N ALA A 91 -5.54 -4.95 -8.31
CA ALA A 91 -6.42 -4.58 -7.20
C ALA A 91 -7.61 -3.72 -7.67
N LEU A 92 -7.37 -2.76 -8.58
CA LEU A 92 -8.44 -1.92 -9.13
C LEU A 92 -9.50 -2.69 -9.95
N GLN A 93 -9.21 -3.92 -10.42
CA GLN A 93 -10.19 -4.74 -11.13
C GLN A 93 -11.27 -5.30 -10.22
N THR A 94 -10.92 -5.63 -8.97
CA THR A 94 -11.82 -6.21 -7.98
C THR A 94 -12.31 -5.17 -6.98
N PHE A 95 -11.52 -4.11 -6.77
CA PHE A 95 -11.79 -3.03 -5.84
C PHE A 95 -11.73 -1.66 -6.56
N PRO A 96 -12.86 -1.11 -7.02
CA PRO A 96 -12.91 0.17 -7.69
C PRO A 96 -12.71 1.31 -6.67
N ALA A 97 -11.45 1.62 -6.38
CA ALA A 97 -11.07 2.65 -5.41
C ALA A 97 -11.38 4.06 -5.94
N ASP A 98 -11.83 4.94 -5.04
CA ASP A 98 -12.02 6.36 -5.31
C ASP A 98 -10.69 7.15 -5.22
N GLU A 99 -9.70 6.61 -4.52
CA GLU A 99 -8.39 7.22 -4.32
C GLU A 99 -7.32 6.15 -4.09
N ILE A 100 -6.10 6.40 -4.58
CA ILE A 100 -4.93 5.56 -4.34
C ILE A 100 -3.96 6.35 -3.45
N VAL A 101 -3.53 5.74 -2.35
CA VAL A 101 -2.53 6.35 -1.45
C VAL A 101 -1.30 5.45 -1.39
N LEU A 102 -0.20 5.97 -1.88
CA LEU A 102 1.11 5.32 -1.85
C LEU A 102 1.82 5.73 -0.56
N PHE A 103 2.06 4.78 0.35
CA PHE A 103 2.80 5.00 1.59
C PHE A 103 4.23 4.47 1.44
N THR A 104 5.21 5.37 1.55
CA THR A 104 6.63 5.01 1.45
C THR A 104 7.40 5.51 2.66
N HIS A 105 8.29 4.69 3.20
CA HIS A 105 9.08 5.06 4.37
C HIS A 105 10.36 5.82 4.01
N VAL A 106 10.70 6.85 4.79
CA VAL A 106 11.93 7.63 4.59
C VAL A 106 13.14 6.74 4.86
N GLY A 107 13.96 6.50 3.83
CA GLY A 107 15.13 5.62 3.94
C GLY A 107 14.83 4.13 3.87
N GLY A 108 13.59 3.74 3.57
CA GLY A 108 13.21 2.37 3.26
C GLY A 108 14.02 1.79 2.09
N GLU A 109 14.11 0.46 2.02
CA GLU A 109 14.96 -0.25 1.06
C GLU A 109 14.62 0.05 -0.43
N GLN A 110 13.45 0.63 -0.70
CA GLN A 110 12.88 0.84 -2.03
C GLN A 110 12.36 2.28 -2.14
N ASN A 111 13.20 3.20 -2.64
CA ASN A 111 12.79 4.59 -2.80
C ASN A 111 11.97 4.75 -4.09
N TRP A 112 10.67 4.45 -4.03
CA TRP A 112 9.74 4.52 -5.17
C TRP A 112 9.70 5.92 -5.83
N LEU A 113 10.03 6.96 -5.06
CA LEU A 113 10.25 8.33 -5.54
C LEU A 113 11.46 8.47 -6.47
N GLU A 114 12.55 7.75 -6.22
CA GLU A 114 13.73 7.75 -7.10
C GLU A 114 13.46 7.00 -8.41
N GLU A 115 12.50 6.06 -8.42
CA GLU A 115 12.12 5.29 -9.61
C GLU A 115 10.97 5.92 -10.43
N GLY A 116 10.43 7.08 -10.03
CA GLY A 116 9.36 7.76 -10.76
C GLY A 116 7.99 7.07 -10.68
N LEU A 117 7.81 6.16 -9.72
CA LEU A 117 6.59 5.36 -9.57
C LEU A 117 5.35 6.23 -9.35
N VAL A 118 5.49 7.29 -8.55
CA VAL A 118 4.37 8.18 -8.19
C VAL A 118 3.84 8.89 -9.43
N ASP A 119 4.75 9.47 -10.23
CA ASP A 119 4.40 10.13 -11.49
C ASP A 119 3.76 9.15 -12.49
N GLU A 120 4.36 7.96 -12.67
CA GLU A 120 3.78 6.93 -13.55
C GLU A 120 2.39 6.46 -13.08
N ALA A 121 2.18 6.30 -11.77
CA ALA A 121 0.87 5.95 -11.23
C ALA A 121 -0.16 7.06 -11.47
N GLN A 122 0.23 8.32 -11.31
CA GLN A 122 -0.63 9.48 -11.60
C GLN A 122 -1.02 9.59 -13.06
N GLU A 123 -0.13 9.21 -13.99
CA GLU A 123 -0.43 9.20 -15.43
C GLU A 123 -1.26 7.97 -15.85
N ARG A 124 -1.06 6.82 -15.19
CA ARG A 124 -1.64 5.54 -15.60
C ARG A 124 -3.04 5.28 -15.04
N PHE A 125 -3.36 5.78 -13.85
CA PHE A 125 -4.60 5.46 -13.15
C PHE A 125 -5.57 6.64 -13.09
N GLU A 126 -6.85 6.36 -13.28
CA GLU A 126 -7.90 7.38 -13.23
C GLU A 126 -8.18 7.92 -11.80
N PRO A 127 -8.19 7.08 -10.74
CA PRO A 127 -8.34 7.60 -9.38
C PRO A 127 -7.16 8.51 -9.02
N PRO A 128 -7.40 9.61 -8.27
CA PRO A 128 -6.33 10.46 -7.78
C PRO A 128 -5.31 9.64 -6.98
N VAL A 129 -4.04 9.79 -7.36
CA VAL A 129 -2.92 9.16 -6.65
C VAL A 129 -2.27 10.19 -5.73
N ARG A 130 -2.30 9.89 -4.43
CA ARG A 130 -1.60 10.65 -3.39
C ARG A 130 -0.40 9.87 -2.90
N HIS A 131 0.66 10.59 -2.58
CA HIS A 131 1.87 10.01 -2.01
C HIS A 131 2.10 10.54 -0.59
N MET A 132 2.39 9.64 0.34
CA MET A 132 2.63 9.93 1.75
C MET A 132 3.98 9.34 2.16
N LEU A 133 4.86 10.20 2.67
CA LEU A 133 6.10 9.78 3.32
C LEU A 133 5.80 9.47 4.79
N VAL A 134 6.27 8.31 5.24
CA VAL A 134 6.12 7.85 6.62
C VAL A 134 7.50 7.69 7.28
N GLU A 135 7.59 7.96 8.58
CA GLU A 135 8.80 7.85 9.41
C GLU A 135 8.72 6.67 10.38
#